data_AF-A0A222NZU4-F1
#
_entry.id   AF-A0A222NZU4-F1
#
_cell.length_a   1.000
_cell.length_b   1.000
_cell.length_c   1.000
_cell.angle_alpha   90.00
_cell.angle_beta   90.00
_cell.angle_gamma   90.00
#
_symmetry.space_group_name_H-M   'P 1'
#
loop_
_entity.id
_entity.type
_entity.pdbx_description
1 polymer ?
#
loop_
_entity_poly.entity_id
_entity_poly.type
_entity_poly.pdbx_seq_one_letter_code
_entity_poly.pdbx_strand_id
1 'polypeptide(L)'
;MKLSLNSVKAILGDSKEVLVYGFSNCQYGYVARALNALTIKAMIKDSFKNEFEMLEFDSQPHVPDASLDLNSIDYQEYVEREKTILFARECKALITSLCINNLKRKQNNEPIIPLLFCIEGEFSGYSVSLNIKSVAESHPMLGTYITDEELRHCFKMWMFETEPEFKEVIRETIKFVKLLPHPVEPESYQLQSIAPFWEKPEWAAALDKRQPMKTPEALKKKTFPWREITAQKVSAILQNRGLFKESLVGDADNLVEKAINACSVEMPSMG
;
A
#
# COMPACT_ATOMS: atom_id res chain seq x y z
N MET A 1 -23.11 4.88 5.34
CA MET A 1 -22.17 4.66 6.46
C MET A 1 -21.48 5.97 6.79
N LYS A 2 -21.45 6.31 8.08
CA LYS A 2 -20.58 7.35 8.66
C LYS A 2 -19.50 6.70 9.51
N LEU A 3 -18.33 7.33 9.62
CA LEU A 3 -17.24 6.84 10.48
C LEU A 3 -17.03 7.79 11.66
N SER A 4 -16.84 7.22 12.84
CA SER A 4 -16.44 7.97 14.03
C SER A 4 -15.07 8.60 13.84
N LEU A 5 -15.01 9.93 13.86
CA LEU A 5 -13.78 10.70 13.67
C LEU A 5 -12.70 10.30 14.69
N ASN A 6 -13.09 10.02 15.94
CA ASN A 6 -12.16 9.60 16.99
C ASN A 6 -11.51 8.26 16.66
N SER A 7 -12.30 7.29 16.17
CA SER A 7 -11.78 5.99 15.76
C SER A 7 -10.84 6.09 14.55
N VAL A 8 -11.14 6.98 13.61
CA VAL A 8 -10.30 7.23 12.43
C VAL A 8 -8.97 7.86 12.84
N LYS A 9 -8.99 8.91 13.69
CA LYS A 9 -7.78 9.55 14.21
C LYS A 9 -6.91 8.60 15.01
N ALA A 10 -7.50 7.68 15.79
CA ALA A 10 -6.77 6.68 16.54
C ALA A 10 -5.95 5.72 15.65
N ILE A 11 -6.34 5.54 14.39
CA ILE A 11 -5.70 4.60 13.45
C ILE A 11 -4.78 5.31 12.47
N LEU A 12 -5.20 6.46 11.95
CA LEU A 12 -4.47 7.20 10.91
C LEU A 12 -3.53 8.28 11.49
N GLY A 13 -3.67 8.62 12.78
CA GLY A 13 -2.95 9.73 13.39
C GLY A 13 -3.24 11.05 12.67
N ASP A 14 -2.19 11.77 12.33
CA ASP A 14 -2.26 13.06 11.63
C ASP A 14 -2.24 12.93 10.09
N SER A 15 -2.24 11.69 9.57
CA SER A 15 -2.17 11.48 8.12
C SER A 15 -3.44 11.96 7.43
N LYS A 16 -3.25 12.72 6.34
CA LYS A 16 -4.35 13.21 5.49
C LYS A 16 -4.60 12.34 4.27
N GLU A 17 -3.84 11.28 4.11
CA GLU A 17 -3.90 10.36 2.98
C GLU A 17 -3.93 8.93 3.50
N VAL A 18 -4.67 8.04 2.84
CA VAL A 18 -4.75 6.63 3.23
C VAL A 18 -5.05 5.76 2.02
N LEU A 19 -4.36 4.63 1.92
CA LEU A 19 -4.68 3.58 0.97
C LEU A 19 -5.58 2.55 1.63
N VAL A 20 -6.72 2.22 1.03
CA VAL A 20 -7.75 1.35 1.63
C VAL A 20 -7.87 0.07 0.83
N TYR A 21 -7.58 -1.05 1.50
CA TYR A 21 -7.69 -2.42 1.03
C TYR A 21 -8.70 -3.17 1.91
N GLY A 22 -9.13 -4.35 1.47
CA GLY A 22 -9.98 -5.20 2.29
C GLY A 22 -10.91 -6.10 1.48
N PHE A 23 -11.83 -6.73 2.18
CA PHE A 23 -12.86 -7.55 1.55
C PHE A 23 -14.12 -6.72 1.26
N SER A 24 -14.82 -7.05 0.17
CA SER A 24 -16.08 -6.39 -0.21
C SER A 24 -17.16 -6.56 0.86
N ASN A 25 -17.24 -7.72 1.51
CA ASN A 25 -18.15 -8.00 2.62
C ASN A 25 -17.79 -7.22 3.91
N CYS A 26 -16.55 -6.73 4.03
CA CYS A 26 -16.12 -5.77 5.07
C CYS A 26 -16.31 -4.31 4.65
N GLN A 27 -16.97 -4.05 3.52
CA GLN A 27 -17.35 -2.72 3.04
C GLN A 27 -16.18 -1.73 2.86
N TYR A 28 -14.97 -2.21 2.53
CA TYR A 28 -13.77 -1.34 2.42
C TYR A 28 -13.96 -0.15 1.45
N GLY A 29 -14.68 -0.32 0.34
CA GLY A 29 -15.00 0.77 -0.59
C GLY A 29 -15.92 1.83 0.00
N TYR A 30 -16.84 1.44 0.90
CA TYR A 30 -17.65 2.42 1.65
C TYR A 30 -16.82 3.11 2.74
N VAL A 31 -15.86 2.41 3.37
CA VAL A 31 -14.90 3.01 4.30
C VAL A 31 -14.09 4.10 3.59
N ALA A 32 -13.56 3.84 2.40
CA ALA A 32 -12.84 4.83 1.61
C ALA A 32 -13.70 6.07 1.28
N ARG A 33 -14.97 5.87 0.87
CA ARG A 33 -15.90 6.99 0.65
C ARG A 33 -16.17 7.80 1.91
N ALA A 34 -16.36 7.13 3.06
CA ALA A 34 -16.59 7.80 4.32
C ALA A 34 -15.36 8.59 4.82
N LEU A 35 -14.14 8.08 4.59
CA LEU A 35 -12.90 8.79 4.88
C LEU A 35 -12.74 10.05 4.01
N ASN A 36 -13.05 9.96 2.71
CA ASN A 36 -13.07 11.12 1.81
C ASN A 36 -14.07 12.19 2.28
N ALA A 37 -15.25 11.79 2.78
CA ALA A 37 -16.22 12.71 3.36
C ALA A 37 -15.71 13.40 4.64
N LEU A 38 -14.72 12.82 5.34
CA LEU A 38 -14.02 13.41 6.47
C LEU A 38 -12.78 14.22 6.05
N THR A 39 -12.64 14.57 4.77
CA THR A 39 -11.50 15.32 4.19
C THR A 39 -10.15 14.60 4.28
N ILE A 40 -10.17 13.27 4.46
CA ILE A 40 -8.98 12.41 4.37
C ILE A 40 -8.97 11.81 2.97
N LYS A 41 -7.91 12.06 2.20
CA LYS A 41 -7.75 11.55 0.84
C LYS A 41 -7.59 10.03 0.89
N ALA A 42 -8.70 9.32 0.76
CA ALA A 42 -8.76 7.88 0.80
C ALA A 42 -8.82 7.33 -0.62
N MET A 43 -7.83 6.50 -0.93
CA MET A 43 -7.67 5.91 -2.24
C MET A 43 -7.85 4.40 -2.14
N ILE A 44 -8.42 3.80 -3.17
CA ILE A 44 -8.49 2.34 -3.31
C ILE A 44 -7.43 1.90 -4.34
N LYS A 45 -7.09 0.61 -4.33
CA LYS A 45 -6.04 0.02 -5.16
C LYS A 45 -6.09 0.37 -6.67
N ASP A 46 -7.26 0.64 -7.24
CA ASP A 46 -7.41 1.04 -8.64
C ASP A 46 -7.03 2.51 -8.92
N SER A 47 -7.16 3.38 -7.92
CA SER A 47 -7.00 4.84 -8.08
C SER A 47 -5.59 5.34 -7.80
N PHE A 48 -4.72 4.51 -7.22
CA PHE A 48 -3.45 4.94 -6.62
C PHE A 48 -2.24 4.90 -7.59
N LYS A 49 -2.41 4.35 -8.79
CA LYS A 49 -1.28 4.06 -9.72
C LYS A 49 -0.48 5.28 -10.17
N ASN A 50 -1.07 6.48 -10.12
CA ASN A 50 -0.47 7.69 -10.68
C ASN A 50 0.27 8.57 -9.66
N GLU A 51 0.27 8.21 -8.38
CA GLU A 51 0.73 9.12 -7.32
C GLU A 51 2.10 8.77 -6.73
N PHE A 52 2.67 7.61 -7.07
CA PHE A 52 3.90 7.11 -6.46
C PHE A 52 4.86 6.50 -7.46
N GLU A 53 6.14 6.50 -7.10
CA GLU A 53 7.14 5.67 -7.76
C GLU A 53 6.79 4.19 -7.51
N MET A 54 6.14 3.59 -8.50
CA MET A 54 5.80 2.17 -8.50
C MET A 54 7.05 1.34 -8.79
N LEU A 55 7.21 0.23 -8.07
CA LEU A 55 8.11 -0.82 -8.51
C LEU A 55 7.65 -1.33 -9.86
N GLU A 56 8.50 -1.17 -10.88
CA GLU A 56 8.32 -1.84 -12.15
C GLU A 56 8.22 -3.33 -11.90
N PHE A 57 7.16 -3.97 -12.38
CA PHE A 57 7.06 -5.43 -12.44
C PHE A 57 6.78 -5.80 -13.88
N ASP A 58 7.27 -6.97 -14.31
CA ASP A 58 7.08 -7.40 -15.69
C ASP A 58 5.58 -7.70 -15.93
N SER A 59 4.92 -6.73 -16.56
CA SER A 59 3.49 -6.72 -16.87
C SER A 59 3.24 -7.06 -18.34
N GLN A 60 4.27 -7.48 -19.08
CA GLN A 60 4.13 -7.77 -20.51
C GLN A 60 3.01 -8.79 -20.71
N PRO A 61 1.92 -8.40 -21.41
CA PRO A 61 0.81 -9.30 -21.66
C PRO A 61 1.33 -10.49 -22.45
N HIS A 62 0.79 -11.67 -22.17
CA HIS A 62 1.08 -12.84 -22.98
C HIS A 62 0.64 -12.58 -24.42
N VAL A 63 1.58 -12.67 -25.37
CA VAL A 63 1.24 -12.67 -26.80
C VAL A 63 0.71 -14.06 -27.12
N PRO A 64 -0.57 -14.19 -27.54
CA PRO A 64 -1.15 -15.49 -27.86
C PRO A 64 -0.40 -16.15 -29.01
N ASP A 65 -0.31 -17.49 -28.98
CA ASP A 65 0.12 -18.26 -30.14
C ASP A 65 -0.84 -17.97 -31.31
N ALA A 66 -0.29 -17.73 -32.51
CA ALA A 66 -1.05 -17.43 -33.72
C ALA A 66 -2.03 -18.56 -34.14
N SER A 67 -1.89 -19.75 -33.55
CA SER A 67 -2.75 -20.91 -33.78
C SER A 67 -3.99 -21.01 -32.88
N LEU A 68 -4.15 -20.13 -31.89
CA LEU A 68 -5.29 -20.17 -30.96
C LEU A 68 -6.56 -19.53 -31.55
N ASP A 69 -7.71 -20.19 -31.37
CA ASP A 69 -9.02 -19.58 -31.64
C ASP A 69 -9.35 -18.56 -30.55
N LEU A 70 -9.20 -17.29 -30.91
CA LEU A 70 -9.42 -16.14 -30.02
C LEU A 70 -10.89 -15.99 -29.58
N ASN A 71 -11.84 -16.62 -30.26
CA ASN A 71 -13.26 -16.58 -29.92
C ASN A 71 -13.72 -17.79 -29.08
N SER A 72 -12.82 -18.74 -28.81
CA SER A 72 -13.13 -19.89 -27.96
C SER A 72 -13.41 -19.46 -26.52
N ILE A 73 -14.33 -20.17 -25.86
CA ILE A 73 -14.66 -19.94 -24.43
C ILE A 73 -13.39 -20.10 -23.57
N ASP A 74 -12.59 -21.12 -23.84
CA ASP A 74 -11.35 -21.41 -23.12
C ASP A 74 -10.33 -20.26 -23.21
N TYR A 75 -10.21 -19.61 -24.38
CA TYR A 75 -9.32 -18.46 -24.55
C TYR A 75 -9.85 -17.21 -23.82
N GLN A 76 -11.15 -16.96 -23.87
CA GLN A 76 -11.75 -15.83 -23.13
C GLN A 76 -11.58 -16.00 -21.61
N GLU A 77 -11.79 -17.22 -21.09
CA GLU A 77 -11.52 -17.54 -19.69
C GLU A 77 -10.04 -17.37 -19.31
N TYR A 78 -9.13 -17.76 -20.21
CA TYR A 78 -7.69 -17.52 -20.04
C TYR A 78 -7.36 -16.03 -19.93
N VAL A 79 -7.88 -15.19 -20.83
CA VAL A 79 -7.62 -13.74 -20.85
C VAL A 79 -8.14 -13.06 -19.58
N GLU A 80 -9.36 -13.38 -19.14
CA GLU A 80 -9.92 -12.83 -17.90
C GLU A 80 -9.10 -13.26 -16.66
N ARG A 81 -8.62 -14.51 -16.66
CA ARG A 81 -7.73 -14.99 -15.61
C ARG A 81 -6.38 -14.27 -15.61
N GLU A 82 -5.80 -14.03 -16.78
CA GLU A 82 -4.55 -13.29 -16.93
C GLU A 82 -4.69 -11.85 -16.41
N LYS A 83 -5.75 -11.13 -16.80
CA LYS A 83 -6.05 -9.78 -16.29
C LYS A 83 -6.08 -9.76 -14.77
N THR A 84 -6.76 -10.74 -14.17
CA THR A 84 -6.89 -10.83 -12.72
C THR A 84 -5.56 -11.12 -12.03
N ILE A 85 -4.71 -11.96 -12.63
CA ILE A 85 -3.34 -12.22 -12.14
C ILE A 85 -2.47 -10.96 -12.21
N LEU A 86 -2.50 -10.26 -13.34
CA LEU A 86 -1.74 -9.02 -13.52
C LEU A 86 -2.20 -7.96 -12.51
N PHE A 87 -3.50 -7.82 -12.32
CA PHE A 87 -4.05 -6.93 -11.32
C PHE A 87 -3.62 -7.30 -9.88
N ALA A 88 -3.64 -8.59 -9.52
CA ALA A 88 -3.13 -9.04 -8.22
C ALA A 88 -1.64 -8.68 -8.04
N ARG A 89 -0.82 -8.80 -9.09
CA ARG A 89 0.60 -8.41 -9.07
C ARG A 89 0.76 -6.91 -8.86
N GLU A 90 -0.02 -6.09 -9.56
CA GLU A 90 -0.05 -4.64 -9.38
C GLU A 90 -0.35 -4.26 -7.93
N CYS A 91 -1.38 -4.88 -7.35
CA CYS A 91 -1.78 -4.61 -5.97
C CYS A 91 -0.67 -4.93 -4.97
N LYS A 92 0.08 -6.02 -5.19
CA LYS A 92 1.24 -6.40 -4.36
C LYS A 92 2.42 -5.44 -4.56
N ALA A 93 2.72 -5.07 -5.79
CA ALA A 93 3.75 -4.07 -6.10
C ALA A 93 3.44 -2.72 -5.45
N LEU A 94 2.16 -2.34 -5.44
CA LEU A 94 1.69 -1.11 -4.81
C LEU A 94 1.92 -1.13 -3.28
N ILE A 95 1.60 -2.23 -2.59
CA ILE A 95 1.88 -2.37 -1.16
C ILE A 95 3.37 -2.16 -0.87
N THR A 96 4.24 -2.83 -1.64
CA THR A 96 5.69 -2.68 -1.47
C THR A 96 6.15 -1.25 -1.73
N SER A 97 5.67 -0.64 -2.81
CA SER A 97 6.03 0.71 -3.22
C SER A 97 5.61 1.73 -2.17
N LEU A 98 4.42 1.57 -1.58
CA LEU A 98 3.93 2.42 -0.50
C LEU A 98 4.87 2.39 0.72
N CYS A 99 5.29 1.21 1.17
CA CYS A 99 6.23 1.10 2.27
C CYS A 99 7.57 1.78 1.94
N ILE A 100 8.12 1.56 0.74
CA ILE A 100 9.37 2.20 0.30
C ILE A 100 9.24 3.72 0.28
N ASN A 101 8.11 4.25 -0.23
CA ASN A 101 7.87 5.69 -0.22
C ASN A 101 7.69 6.23 1.20
N ASN A 102 7.03 5.49 2.10
CA ASN A 102 6.93 5.88 3.50
C ASN A 102 8.29 5.90 4.22
N LEU A 103 9.26 5.08 3.80
CA LEU A 103 10.63 5.17 4.31
C LEU A 103 11.27 6.52 3.92
N LYS A 104 11.11 6.96 2.67
CA LYS A 104 11.57 8.29 2.22
C LYS A 104 10.86 9.40 3.01
N ARG A 105 9.53 9.32 3.14
CA ARG A 105 8.73 10.29 3.90
C ARG A 105 9.21 10.39 5.34
N LYS A 106 9.46 9.26 6.00
CA LYS A 106 9.98 9.21 7.37
C LYS A 106 11.35 9.87 7.49
N GLN A 107 12.26 9.65 6.54
CA GLN A 107 13.55 10.35 6.51
C GLN A 107 13.43 11.87 6.31
N ASN A 108 12.38 12.30 5.60
CA ASN A 108 12.07 13.72 5.34
C ASN A 108 11.19 14.37 6.42
N ASN A 109 10.84 13.67 7.51
CA ASN A 109 9.87 14.11 8.53
C ASN A 109 8.48 14.44 7.96
N GLU A 110 8.09 13.77 6.89
CA GLU A 110 6.75 13.85 6.32
C GLU A 110 5.83 12.80 6.95
N PRO A 111 4.52 13.08 7.13
CA PRO A 111 3.56 12.08 7.56
C PRO A 111 3.55 10.87 6.63
N ILE A 112 3.62 9.68 7.21
CA ILE A 112 3.44 8.43 6.45
C ILE A 112 1.99 8.31 5.97
N ILE A 113 1.80 7.55 4.89
CA ILE A 113 0.49 7.20 4.36
C ILE A 113 0.14 5.79 4.84
N PRO A 114 -0.84 5.61 5.74
CA PRO A 114 -1.25 4.29 6.19
C PRO A 114 -1.89 3.47 5.07
N LEU A 115 -1.67 2.16 5.11
CA LEU A 115 -2.41 1.16 4.37
C LEU A 115 -3.42 0.50 5.32
N LEU A 116 -4.70 0.80 5.12
CA LEU A 116 -5.81 0.31 5.92
C LEU A 116 -6.43 -0.94 5.30
N PHE A 117 -6.31 -2.08 5.97
CA PHE A 117 -6.99 -3.33 5.61
C PHE A 117 -8.27 -3.54 6.41
N CYS A 118 -9.42 -3.35 5.77
CA CYS A 118 -10.74 -3.68 6.34
C CYS A 118 -11.02 -5.18 6.15
N ILE A 119 -10.74 -5.98 7.17
CA ILE A 119 -10.71 -7.45 7.06
C ILE A 119 -11.67 -8.18 8.00
N GLU A 120 -12.24 -7.49 8.97
CA GLU A 120 -13.30 -8.00 9.83
C GLU A 120 -14.40 -6.93 9.97
N GLY A 121 -15.61 -7.34 10.31
CA GLY A 121 -16.70 -6.39 10.52
C GLY A 121 -17.92 -7.00 11.23
N GLU A 122 -18.68 -6.15 11.92
CA GLU A 122 -19.97 -6.48 12.50
C GLU A 122 -21.03 -5.56 11.91
N PHE A 123 -22.12 -6.15 11.44
CA PHE A 123 -23.19 -5.47 10.73
C PHE A 123 -24.54 -5.94 11.25
N SER A 124 -25.60 -5.21 10.91
CA SER A 124 -26.96 -5.63 11.27
C SER A 124 -27.28 -6.97 10.62
N GLY A 125 -27.42 -8.02 11.43
CA GLY A 125 -27.78 -9.36 10.99
C GLY A 125 -26.62 -10.26 10.54
N TYR A 126 -25.37 -9.78 10.48
CA TYR A 126 -24.22 -10.63 10.15
C TYR A 126 -22.89 -10.08 10.66
N SER A 127 -21.91 -10.97 10.85
CA SER A 127 -20.53 -10.61 11.12
C SER A 127 -19.60 -11.28 10.10
N VAL A 128 -18.46 -10.64 9.85
CA VAL A 128 -17.42 -11.11 8.97
C VAL A 128 -16.14 -11.20 9.79
N SER A 129 -15.54 -12.38 9.82
CA SER A 129 -14.22 -12.62 10.41
C SER A 129 -13.24 -13.07 9.34
N LEU A 130 -11.96 -12.79 9.57
CA LEU A 130 -10.91 -13.23 8.65
C LEU A 130 -10.80 -14.76 8.69
N ASN A 131 -10.92 -15.40 7.52
CA ASN A 131 -10.62 -16.81 7.38
C ASN A 131 -9.12 -17.01 7.16
N ILE A 132 -8.38 -17.30 8.23
CA ILE A 132 -6.91 -17.44 8.21
C ILE A 132 -6.45 -18.59 7.31
N LYS A 133 -7.23 -19.67 7.22
CA LYS A 133 -6.92 -20.79 6.33
C LYS A 133 -6.94 -20.35 4.87
N SER A 134 -7.95 -19.57 4.48
CA SER A 134 -8.05 -18.98 3.14
C SER A 134 -6.82 -18.10 2.81
N VAL A 135 -6.41 -17.24 3.75
CA VAL A 135 -5.20 -16.41 3.59
C VAL A 135 -3.92 -17.24 3.53
N ALA A 136 -3.87 -18.42 4.16
CA ALA A 136 -2.72 -19.31 4.14
C ALA A 136 -2.68 -20.23 2.90
N GLU A 137 -3.81 -20.55 2.30
CA GLU A 137 -3.93 -21.49 1.17
C GLU A 137 -3.59 -20.83 -0.16
N SER A 138 -2.79 -21.48 -1.01
CA SER A 138 -2.68 -20.99 -2.39
C SER A 138 -3.89 -21.47 -3.18
N HIS A 139 -4.86 -20.57 -3.38
CA HIS A 139 -6.09 -20.90 -4.09
C HIS A 139 -5.76 -21.44 -5.50
N PRO A 140 -6.40 -22.54 -5.93
CA PRO A 140 -6.14 -23.14 -7.24
C PRO A 140 -6.49 -22.20 -8.40
N MET A 141 -7.35 -21.20 -8.14
CA MET A 141 -7.66 -20.12 -9.05
C MET A 141 -6.91 -18.85 -8.65
N LEU A 142 -5.71 -18.66 -9.23
CA LEU A 142 -4.96 -17.41 -9.15
C LEU A 142 -5.83 -16.21 -9.52
N GLY A 143 -5.74 -15.14 -8.75
CA GLY A 143 -6.49 -13.90 -9.00
C GLY A 143 -7.92 -13.88 -8.44
N THR A 144 -8.52 -15.00 -8.04
CA THR A 144 -9.89 -14.98 -7.51
C THR A 144 -9.97 -14.38 -6.09
N TYR A 145 -8.89 -14.51 -5.31
CA TYR A 145 -8.82 -14.06 -3.92
C TYR A 145 -7.69 -13.03 -3.73
N ILE A 146 -7.78 -11.92 -4.47
CA ILE A 146 -6.74 -10.88 -4.48
C ILE A 146 -6.41 -10.39 -3.06
N THR A 147 -7.42 -10.15 -2.22
CA THR A 147 -7.21 -9.70 -0.83
C THR A 147 -6.43 -10.71 0.00
N ASP A 148 -6.65 -12.02 -0.19
CA ASP A 148 -5.86 -13.06 0.49
C ASP A 148 -4.40 -13.05 0.02
N GLU A 149 -4.16 -12.81 -1.27
CA GLU A 149 -2.81 -12.65 -1.81
C GLU A 149 -2.10 -11.40 -1.30
N GLU A 150 -2.82 -10.27 -1.20
CA GLU A 150 -2.36 -9.00 -0.64
C GLU A 150 -1.96 -9.17 0.83
N LEU A 151 -2.83 -9.76 1.66
CA LEU A 151 -2.57 -10.02 3.07
C LEU A 151 -1.33 -10.91 3.27
N ARG A 152 -1.21 -11.99 2.48
CA ARG A 152 -0.04 -12.86 2.53
C ARG A 152 1.23 -12.15 2.06
N HIS A 153 1.13 -11.21 1.12
CA HIS A 153 2.25 -10.39 0.70
C HIS A 153 2.74 -9.48 1.84
N CYS A 154 1.82 -8.84 2.57
CA CYS A 154 2.16 -8.09 3.79
C CYS A 154 2.91 -8.94 4.81
N PHE A 155 2.43 -10.16 5.10
CA PHE A 155 3.14 -11.11 5.96
C PHE A 155 4.56 -11.40 5.47
N LYS A 156 4.73 -11.69 4.18
CA LYS A 156 6.05 -11.96 3.59
C LYS A 156 6.97 -10.76 3.73
N MET A 157 6.50 -9.55 3.45
CA MET A 157 7.30 -8.34 3.65
C MET A 157 7.77 -8.22 5.10
N TRP A 158 6.85 -8.34 6.06
CA TRP A 158 7.17 -8.26 7.49
C TRP A 158 8.19 -9.33 7.95
N MET A 159 7.99 -10.58 7.53
CA MET A 159 8.79 -11.70 8.00
C MET A 159 10.20 -11.74 7.41
N PHE A 160 10.32 -11.42 6.11
CA PHE A 160 11.58 -11.59 5.40
C PHE A 160 12.39 -10.30 5.29
N GLU A 161 11.84 -9.16 5.70
CA GLU A 161 12.62 -7.94 5.82
C GLU A 161 13.62 -8.02 6.98
N THR A 162 14.86 -7.67 6.69
CA THR A 162 16.00 -7.72 7.60
C THR A 162 16.42 -6.33 8.09
N GLU A 163 16.16 -5.28 7.30
CA GLU A 163 16.50 -3.90 7.67
C GLU A 163 15.58 -3.37 8.77
N PRO A 164 16.09 -3.09 9.99
CA PRO A 164 15.24 -2.74 11.13
C PRO A 164 14.40 -1.48 10.92
N GLU A 165 14.98 -0.45 10.29
CA GLU A 165 14.30 0.82 10.02
C GLU A 165 13.14 0.63 9.05
N PHE A 166 13.35 -0.15 7.98
CA PHE A 166 12.30 -0.43 7.01
C PHE A 166 11.22 -1.36 7.57
N LYS A 167 11.61 -2.33 8.40
CA LYS A 167 10.67 -3.19 9.13
C LYS A 167 9.74 -2.37 10.01
N GLU A 168 10.26 -1.37 10.71
CA GLU A 168 9.43 -0.45 11.49
C GLU A 168 8.47 0.36 10.60
N VAL A 169 8.93 0.85 9.44
CA VAL A 169 8.05 1.52 8.47
C VAL A 169 6.93 0.60 7.99
N ILE A 170 7.20 -0.68 7.75
CA ILE A 170 6.17 -1.67 7.37
C ILE A 170 5.10 -1.77 8.48
N ARG A 171 5.52 -1.86 9.76
CA ARG A 171 4.63 -1.91 10.93
C ARG A 171 3.79 -0.65 11.09
N GLU A 172 4.39 0.52 10.87
CA GLU A 172 3.70 1.80 10.96
C GLU A 172 2.74 2.01 9.77
N THR A 173 3.09 1.51 8.59
CA THR A 173 2.29 1.64 7.37
C THR A 173 1.06 0.74 7.39
N ILE A 174 1.23 -0.56 7.68
CA ILE A 174 0.16 -1.55 7.49
C ILE A 174 -0.72 -1.63 8.74
N LYS A 175 -2.00 -1.27 8.59
CA LYS A 175 -3.02 -1.29 9.66
C LYS A 175 -4.13 -2.27 9.31
N PHE A 176 -4.47 -3.14 10.25
CA PHE A 176 -5.63 -4.03 10.13
C PHE A 176 -6.77 -3.52 10.98
N VAL A 177 -7.98 -3.52 10.42
CA VAL A 177 -9.15 -3.00 11.13
C VAL A 177 -10.35 -3.91 11.05
N LYS A 178 -11.11 -3.87 12.14
CA LYS A 178 -12.47 -4.38 12.25
C LYS A 178 -13.45 -3.20 12.24
N LEU A 179 -14.48 -3.29 11.41
CA LEU A 179 -15.55 -2.29 11.34
C LEU A 179 -16.67 -2.66 12.32
N LEU A 180 -16.98 -1.82 13.30
CA LEU A 180 -18.00 -2.09 14.32
C LEU A 180 -19.11 -1.03 14.28
N PRO A 181 -20.38 -1.36 14.57
CA PRO A 181 -21.42 -0.37 14.76
C PRO A 181 -21.04 0.60 15.88
N HIS A 182 -21.35 1.89 15.70
CA HIS A 182 -21.12 2.86 16.76
C HIS A 182 -22.14 2.63 17.89
N PRO A 183 -21.71 2.59 19.17
CA PRO A 183 -22.59 2.20 20.28
C PRO A 183 -23.72 3.22 20.54
N VAL A 184 -23.53 4.48 20.13
CA VAL A 184 -24.44 5.59 20.45
C VAL A 184 -25.09 6.19 19.20
N GLU A 185 -24.46 6.08 18.04
CA GLU A 185 -24.91 6.79 16.84
C GLU A 185 -25.46 5.77 15.84
N PRO A 186 -26.78 5.80 15.55
CA PRO A 186 -27.36 4.94 14.54
C PRO A 186 -26.69 5.15 13.18
N GLU A 187 -26.47 4.06 12.44
CA GLU A 187 -25.87 4.07 11.09
C GLU A 187 -24.43 4.61 10.99
N SER A 188 -23.82 4.96 12.12
CA SER A 188 -22.39 5.25 12.26
C SER A 188 -21.64 3.97 12.61
N TYR A 189 -20.38 3.92 12.20
CA TYR A 189 -19.45 2.84 12.51
C TYR A 189 -18.17 3.41 13.11
N GLN A 190 -17.47 2.59 13.87
CA GLN A 190 -16.13 2.86 14.37
C GLN A 190 -15.14 1.85 13.81
N LEU A 191 -13.92 2.32 13.53
CA LEU A 191 -12.82 1.44 13.18
C LEU A 191 -12.12 1.00 14.47
N GLN A 192 -11.94 -0.30 14.63
CA GLN A 192 -11.14 -0.88 15.69
C GLN A 192 -9.86 -1.45 15.09
N SER A 193 -8.70 -0.99 15.58
CA SER A 193 -7.43 -1.62 15.24
C SER A 193 -7.40 -3.05 15.76
N ILE A 194 -6.99 -3.98 14.91
CA ILE A 194 -6.76 -5.38 15.27
C ILE A 194 -5.31 -5.75 15.02
N ALA A 195 -4.81 -6.70 15.82
CA ALA A 195 -3.45 -7.20 15.65
C ALA A 195 -3.27 -7.87 14.28
N PRO A 196 -2.05 -7.86 13.72
CA PRO A 196 -1.77 -8.58 12.49
C PRO A 196 -2.20 -10.05 12.57
N PHE A 197 -2.84 -10.55 11.52
CA PHE A 197 -3.42 -11.89 11.53
C PHE A 197 -2.36 -13.00 11.71
N TRP A 198 -1.11 -12.74 11.34
CA TRP A 198 0.00 -13.68 11.49
C TRP A 198 0.49 -13.85 12.92
N GLU A 199 0.03 -13.01 13.85
CA GLU A 199 0.28 -13.19 15.30
C GLU A 199 -0.70 -14.19 15.92
N LYS A 200 -1.78 -14.57 15.21
CA LYS A 200 -2.73 -15.57 15.70
C LYS A 200 -2.11 -16.97 15.61
N PRO A 201 -2.23 -17.83 16.65
CA PRO A 201 -1.61 -19.16 16.67
C PRO A 201 -1.99 -20.06 15.50
N GLU A 202 -3.21 -19.92 15.00
CA GLU A 202 -3.74 -20.67 13.86
C GLU A 202 -3.04 -20.37 12.53
N TRP A 203 -2.35 -19.22 12.41
CA TRP A 203 -1.58 -18.88 11.21
C TRP A 203 -0.43 -19.83 10.95
N ALA A 204 0.39 -20.13 11.97
CA ALA A 204 1.54 -21.03 11.84
C ALA A 204 1.09 -22.42 11.37
N ALA A 205 0.06 -22.98 12.02
CA ALA A 205 -0.51 -24.28 11.65
C ALA A 205 -1.10 -24.30 10.24
N ALA A 206 -1.69 -23.19 9.77
CA ALA A 206 -2.22 -23.09 8.41
C ALA A 206 -1.10 -22.97 7.37
N LEU A 207 0.00 -22.28 7.69
CA LEU A 207 1.15 -22.13 6.81
C LEU A 207 1.89 -23.46 6.60
N ASP A 208 2.05 -24.27 7.66
CA ASP A 208 2.72 -25.58 7.58
C ASP A 208 1.95 -26.58 6.70
N LYS A 209 0.62 -26.50 6.72
CA LYS A 209 -0.27 -27.37 5.91
C LYS A 209 -0.42 -26.90 4.46
N ARG A 210 0.16 -25.75 4.12
CA ARG A 210 0.00 -25.14 2.81
C ARG A 210 0.64 -25.99 1.72
N GLN A 211 -0.15 -26.35 0.71
CA GLN A 211 0.39 -26.88 -0.52
C GLN A 211 0.77 -25.75 -1.48
N PRO A 212 1.99 -25.72 -2.03
CA PRO A 212 2.37 -24.75 -3.04
C PRO A 212 1.52 -24.98 -4.30
N MET A 213 1.02 -23.90 -4.90
CA MET A 213 0.27 -24.00 -6.15
C MET A 213 1.18 -24.52 -7.26
N LYS A 214 0.65 -25.40 -8.11
CA LYS A 214 1.28 -25.72 -9.39
C LYS A 214 1.01 -24.59 -10.37
N THR A 215 1.91 -23.61 -10.44
CA THR A 215 1.87 -22.57 -11.48
C THR A 215 2.00 -23.23 -12.85
N PRO A 216 1.08 -22.98 -13.82
CA PRO A 216 1.22 -23.49 -15.18
C PRO A 216 2.56 -23.11 -15.80
N GLU A 217 3.19 -24.01 -16.55
CA GLU A 217 4.53 -23.82 -17.15
C GLU A 217 4.65 -22.51 -17.95
N ALA A 218 3.59 -22.15 -18.69
CA ALA A 218 3.51 -20.90 -19.45
C ALA A 218 3.67 -19.64 -18.59
N LEU A 219 3.26 -19.70 -17.32
CA LEU A 219 3.31 -18.60 -16.36
C LEU A 219 4.55 -18.65 -15.45
N LYS A 220 5.37 -19.70 -15.54
CA LYS A 220 6.64 -19.82 -14.79
C LYS A 220 7.75 -18.91 -15.33
N LYS A 221 7.55 -18.28 -16.49
CA LYS A 221 8.65 -17.72 -17.29
C LYS A 221 9.39 -16.52 -16.72
N LYS A 222 8.87 -15.79 -15.71
CA LYS A 222 9.66 -14.76 -15.00
C LYS A 222 9.19 -14.60 -13.55
N THR A 223 10.02 -15.03 -12.60
CA THR A 223 9.93 -14.57 -11.21
C THR A 223 10.50 -13.17 -11.15
N PHE A 224 9.64 -12.16 -11.07
CA PHE A 224 10.08 -10.82 -10.70
C PHE A 224 10.72 -10.89 -9.29
N PRO A 225 12.02 -10.60 -9.14
CA PRO A 225 12.78 -10.77 -7.89
C PRO A 225 12.47 -9.59 -6.96
N TRP A 226 11.22 -9.47 -6.53
CA TRP A 226 10.73 -8.31 -5.80
C TRP A 226 11.47 -8.09 -4.48
N ARG A 227 11.99 -9.15 -3.84
CA ARG A 227 12.72 -9.04 -2.57
C ARG A 227 14.06 -8.36 -2.78
N GLU A 228 14.80 -8.82 -3.79
CA GLU A 228 16.10 -8.29 -4.16
C GLU A 228 15.97 -6.82 -4.58
N ILE A 229 14.97 -6.51 -5.40
CA ILE A 229 14.71 -5.13 -5.84
C ILE A 229 14.29 -4.24 -4.67
N THR A 230 13.45 -4.74 -3.76
CA THR A 230 13.06 -4.02 -2.54
C THR A 230 14.29 -3.73 -1.67
N ALA A 231 15.11 -4.75 -1.41
CA ALA A 231 16.33 -4.61 -0.61
C ALA A 231 17.28 -3.59 -1.22
N GLN A 232 17.52 -3.64 -2.54
CA GLN A 232 18.36 -2.65 -3.24
C GLN A 232 17.83 -1.22 -3.06
N LYS A 233 16.51 -0.99 -3.25
CA LYS A 233 15.92 0.35 -3.07
C LYS A 233 16.00 0.82 -1.62
N VAL A 234 15.72 -0.06 -0.66
CA VAL A 234 15.83 0.25 0.78
C VAL A 234 17.26 0.61 1.13
N SER A 235 18.25 -0.21 0.74
CA SER A 235 19.66 0.08 0.98
C SER A 235 20.08 1.42 0.36
N ALA A 236 19.67 1.72 -0.87
CA ALA A 236 19.96 3.01 -1.50
C ALA A 236 19.38 4.21 -0.73
N ILE A 237 18.13 4.10 -0.25
CA ILE A 237 17.49 5.16 0.56
C ILE A 237 18.20 5.33 1.91
N LEU A 238 18.57 4.23 2.56
CA LEU A 238 19.26 4.27 3.86
C LEU A 238 20.70 4.77 3.74
N GLN A 239 21.41 4.47 2.64
CA GLN A 239 22.77 4.95 2.38
C GLN A 239 22.82 6.44 2.03
N ASN A 240 21.78 6.98 1.38
CA ASN A 240 21.69 8.39 1.02
C ASN A 240 21.17 9.30 2.16
N ARG A 241 21.14 8.79 3.39
CA ARG A 241 20.67 9.51 4.58
C ARG A 241 21.55 10.75 4.82
N GLY A 242 21.01 11.92 4.52
CA GLY A 242 21.67 13.22 4.67
C GLY A 242 21.90 14.00 3.38
N LEU A 243 21.80 13.37 2.19
CA LEU A 243 21.93 14.07 0.91
C LEU A 243 20.65 14.81 0.49
N PHE A 244 19.48 14.40 1.01
CA PHE A 244 18.21 15.08 0.78
C PHE A 244 17.96 16.26 1.75
N LYS A 245 18.92 16.60 2.62
CA LYS A 245 18.83 17.79 3.48
C LYS A 245 19.12 19.12 2.77
N GLU A 246 19.50 19.11 1.50
CA GLU A 246 19.74 20.35 0.75
C GLU A 246 18.64 20.61 -0.30
N SER A 247 17.63 21.39 0.12
CA SER A 247 17.05 22.49 -0.69
C SER A 247 15.87 23.19 0.00
N LEU A 248 15.78 23.15 1.33
CA LEU A 248 14.79 23.93 2.08
C LEU A 248 15.43 24.70 3.24
N VAL A 249 16.39 25.57 2.96
CA VAL A 249 16.56 26.83 3.69
C VAL A 249 17.04 27.88 2.69
N GLY A 250 16.38 29.04 2.70
CA GLY A 250 16.68 30.14 1.82
C GLY A 250 18.13 30.62 1.92
N ASP A 251 18.69 30.94 0.75
CA ASP A 251 19.80 31.87 0.58
C ASP A 251 19.69 32.58 -0.79
N ALA A 252 18.47 32.77 -1.29
CA ALA A 252 18.22 33.61 -2.47
C ALA A 252 17.96 35.08 -2.07
N ASP A 253 17.36 35.34 -0.90
CA ASP A 253 17.00 36.71 -0.50
C ASP A 253 18.15 37.49 0.14
N ASN A 254 19.19 36.79 0.66
CA ASN A 254 20.32 37.44 1.33
C ASN A 254 21.43 37.91 0.37
N LEU A 255 21.40 37.46 -0.89
CA LEU A 255 22.34 37.90 -1.94
C LEU A 255 21.82 39.11 -2.73
N VAL A 256 20.50 39.32 -2.77
CA VAL A 256 19.89 40.48 -3.45
C VAL A 256 20.03 41.74 -2.59
N GLU A 257 19.87 41.67 -1.27
CA GLU A 257 20.07 42.84 -0.38
C GLU A 257 21.54 43.30 -0.31
N LYS A 258 22.50 42.38 -0.39
CA LYS A 258 23.93 42.75 -0.48
C LYS A 258 24.33 43.38 -1.81
N ALA A 259 23.64 43.03 -2.91
CA ALA A 259 23.89 43.63 -4.22
C ALA A 259 23.27 45.04 -4.34
N ILE A 260 22.12 45.29 -3.69
CA ILE A 260 21.43 46.59 -3.74
C ILE A 260 22.12 47.62 -2.82
N ASN A 261 22.62 47.22 -1.65
CA ASN A 261 23.34 48.13 -0.74
C ASN A 261 24.77 48.45 -1.18
N ALA A 262 25.36 47.70 -2.12
CA ALA A 262 26.68 48.00 -2.67
C ALA A 262 26.66 49.01 -3.85
N CYS A 263 25.49 49.34 -4.40
CA CYS A 263 25.34 50.31 -5.49
C CYS A 263 24.91 51.72 -5.03
N SER A 264 24.79 51.96 -3.72
CA SER A 264 24.27 53.22 -3.16
C SER A 264 25.28 53.90 -2.22
N VAL A 265 26.50 54.15 -2.70
CA VAL A 265 27.44 55.07 -2.03
C VAL A 265 27.90 56.14 -3.03
N GLU A 266 27.15 57.24 -2.98
CA GLU A 266 27.55 58.65 -3.10
C GLU A 266 28.72 59.01 -4.03
N MET A 267 28.36 59.71 -5.11
CA MET A 267 29.26 60.59 -5.86
C MET A 267 29.75 61.73 -4.96
N PRO A 268 31.06 62.04 -4.94
CA PRO A 268 31.56 63.24 -4.27
C PRO A 268 31.20 64.49 -5.09
N SER A 269 30.55 65.46 -4.45
CA SER A 269 30.38 66.80 -4.98
C SER A 269 31.74 67.48 -5.14
N MET A 270 32.05 67.96 -6.33
CA MET A 270 33.12 68.95 -6.54
C MET A 270 32.50 70.25 -7.05
N GLY A 271 32.77 71.35 -6.34
CA GLY A 271 32.71 72.73 -6.83
C GLY A 271 31.35 73.39 -6.80
#